data_AF-H7C537-F1
#
_entry.id   AF-H7C537-F1
#
_cell.length_a   1.000
_cell.length_b   1.000
_cell.length_c   1.000
_cell.angle_alpha   90.00
_cell.angle_beta   90.00
_cell.angle_gamma   90.00
#
_symmetry.space_group_name_H-M   'P 1'
#
loop_
_entity.id
_entity.type
_entity.pdbx_description
1 polymer ?
#
loop_
_entity_poly.entity_id
_entity_poly.type
_entity_poly.pdbx_seq_one_letter_code
_entity_poly.pdbx_strand_id
1 'polypeptide(L)'
;ENEELDWNLLKPDIYATIMDFFASGLPLVTEETPSGEAGSEEDDEVVAMIKELLDTRIRPTVQEDGGDVIYKGFEDGIVQLKLQGSCTSCPSSIITLKNGIQNMLQFYIPEVEGVEQEYNTAPCHQ
;
A
#
# COMPACT_ATOMS: atom_id res chain seq x y z
N GLU A 1 6.67 -39.07 23.48
CA GLU A 1 7.09 -38.36 24.70
C GLU A 1 7.20 -36.90 24.31
N ASN A 2 6.38 -36.01 24.86
CA ASN A 2 6.42 -34.59 24.56
C ASN A 2 6.71 -33.92 25.91
N GLU A 3 7.97 -33.51 26.11
CA GLU A 3 8.40 -32.81 27.32
C GLU A 3 7.70 -31.45 27.35
N GLU A 4 6.68 -31.33 28.19
CA GLU A 4 6.00 -30.07 28.50
C GLU A 4 7.02 -29.14 29.15
N LEU A 5 7.67 -28.31 28.33
CA LEU A 5 8.59 -27.27 28.79
C LEU A 5 7.86 -26.30 29.72
N ASP A 6 8.30 -26.26 30.99
CA ASP A 6 7.67 -25.44 32.02
C ASP A 6 7.91 -23.94 31.73
N TRP A 7 6.83 -23.21 31.50
CA TRP A 7 6.84 -21.79 31.19
C TRP A 7 7.55 -20.95 32.26
N ASN A 8 7.56 -21.38 33.52
CA ASN A 8 8.26 -20.64 34.59
C ASN A 8 9.78 -20.68 34.42
N LEU A 9 10.32 -21.68 33.73
CA LEU A 9 11.74 -21.78 33.42
C LEU A 9 12.13 -20.93 32.20
N LEU A 10 11.23 -20.78 31.24
CA LEU A 10 11.47 -19.99 30.02
C LEU A 10 11.25 -18.49 30.20
N LYS A 11 10.31 -18.11 31.09
CA LYS A 11 9.94 -16.72 31.35
C LYS A 11 11.13 -15.78 31.66
N PRO A 12 12.08 -16.13 32.55
CA PRO A 12 13.16 -15.21 32.88
C PRO A 12 14.10 -14.94 31.69
N ASP A 13 14.43 -15.95 30.90
CA ASP A 13 15.28 -15.81 29.71
C ASP A 13 14.59 -14.98 28.62
N ILE A 14 13.33 -15.30 28.30
CA ILE A 14 12.55 -14.55 27.30
C ILE A 14 12.43 -13.08 27.72
N TYR A 15 12.14 -12.83 28.99
CA TYR A 15 12.02 -11.47 29.52
C TYR A 15 13.35 -10.72 29.45
N ALA A 16 14.46 -11.38 29.79
CA ALA A 16 15.79 -10.78 29.70
C ALA A 16 16.14 -10.42 28.26
N THR A 17 15.87 -11.30 27.29
CA THR A 17 16.08 -11.01 25.87
C THR A 17 15.25 -9.83 25.37
N ILE A 18 13.97 -9.76 25.76
CA ILE A 18 13.11 -8.62 25.39
C ILE A 18 13.62 -7.33 26.03
N MET A 19 13.97 -7.34 27.32
CA MET A 19 14.47 -6.14 28.01
C MET A 19 15.84 -5.67 27.48
N ASP A 20 16.72 -6.59 27.12
CA ASP A 20 18.00 -6.29 26.47
C ASP A 20 17.78 -5.62 25.11
N PHE A 21 16.83 -6.12 24.31
CA PHE A 21 16.44 -5.48 23.05
C PHE A 21 15.92 -4.05 23.26
N PHE A 22 15.02 -3.82 24.22
CA PHE A 22 14.53 -2.47 24.54
C PHE A 22 15.63 -1.53 25.07
N ALA A 23 16.59 -2.05 25.84
CA ALA A 23 17.72 -1.27 26.35
C ALA A 23 18.78 -0.97 25.29
N SER A 24 18.90 -1.84 24.28
CA SER A 24 19.87 -1.69 23.18
C SER A 24 19.55 -0.52 22.23
N GLY A 25 18.32 0.03 22.30
CA GLY A 25 17.88 1.13 21.43
C GLY A 25 17.77 0.74 19.95
N LEU A 26 17.76 -0.56 19.64
CA LEU A 26 17.54 -1.06 18.30
C LEU A 26 16.11 -0.71 17.85
N PRO A 27 15.92 -0.35 16.56
CA PRO A 27 14.59 -0.05 16.04
C PRO A 27 13.66 -1.24 16.25
N LEU A 28 12.52 -0.99 16.91
CA LEU A 28 11.54 -2.02 17.28
C LEU A 28 10.83 -2.65 16.07
N VAL A 29 11.00 -2.06 14.89
CA VAL A 29 10.44 -2.51 13.62
C VAL A 29 11.59 -2.65 12.63
N THR A 30 11.92 -3.89 12.27
CA THR A 30 12.78 -4.17 11.12
C THR A 30 11.88 -4.20 9.89
N GLU A 31 11.83 -3.07 9.19
CA GLU A 31 11.19 -2.94 7.89
C GLU A 31 11.89 -3.87 6.89
N GLU A 32 11.27 -5.02 6.63
CA GLU A 32 11.34 -5.64 5.31
C GLU A 32 10.09 -5.27 4.50
N THR A 33 9.88 -3.96 4.37
CA THR A 33 9.08 -3.35 3.32
C THR A 33 9.97 -2.32 2.63
N PRO A 34 10.35 -2.52 1.35
CA PRO A 34 11.23 -1.60 0.69
C PRO A 34 10.45 -0.33 0.31
N SER A 35 11.02 0.81 0.73
CA SER A 35 10.80 2.16 0.18
C SER A 35 9.50 2.85 0.56
N GLY A 36 9.65 4.03 1.19
CA GLY A 36 8.67 5.11 1.13
C GLY A 36 8.06 5.51 2.47
N GLU A 37 8.84 6.31 3.22
CA GLU A 37 8.38 7.37 4.12
C GLU A 37 7.60 7.00 5.40
N ALA A 38 7.94 7.72 6.47
CA ALA A 38 7.26 7.64 7.74
C ALA A 38 5.83 8.18 7.58
N GLY A 39 4.89 7.29 7.24
CA GLY A 39 3.47 7.58 7.31
C GLY A 39 3.12 7.98 8.74
N SER A 40 2.64 9.20 8.91
CA SER A 40 2.04 9.62 10.17
C SER A 40 0.73 8.86 10.38
N GLU A 41 0.22 8.78 11.61
CA GLU A 41 -1.08 8.14 11.90
C GLU A 41 -2.22 8.73 11.04
N GLU A 42 -2.06 9.98 10.59
CA GLU A 42 -2.98 10.69 9.70
C GLU A 42 -2.93 10.15 8.25
N ASP A 43 -1.74 9.74 7.77
CA ASP A 43 -1.58 9.11 6.45
C ASP A 43 -2.26 7.74 6.42
N ASP A 44 -2.23 6.97 7.51
CA ASP A 44 -2.89 5.67 7.60
C ASP A 44 -4.42 5.77 7.42
N GLU A 45 -5.06 6.78 8.02
CA GLU A 45 -6.49 7.03 7.87
C GLU A 45 -6.86 7.42 6.43
N VAL A 46 -6.06 8.30 5.82
CA VAL A 46 -6.24 8.72 4.42
C VAL A 46 -6.05 7.52 3.48
N VAL A 47 -5.00 6.71 3.71
CA VAL A 47 -4.73 5.50 2.93
C VAL A 47 -5.86 4.47 3.07
N ALA A 48 -6.44 4.32 4.26
CA ALA A 48 -7.60 3.45 4.46
C ALA A 48 -8.82 3.93 3.65
N MET A 49 -9.09 5.24 3.64
CA MET A 49 -10.16 5.82 2.82
C MET A 49 -9.92 5.62 1.32
N ILE A 50 -8.69 5.84 0.85
CA ILE A 50 -8.32 5.62 -0.57
C ILE A 50 -8.58 4.16 -0.96
N LYS A 51 -8.13 3.20 -0.13
CA LYS A 51 -8.33 1.76 -0.39
C LYS A 51 -9.81 1.39 -0.44
N GLU A 52 -10.60 1.86 0.52
CA GLU A 52 -12.05 1.60 0.55
C GLU A 52 -12.73 2.13 -0.73
N LEU A 53 -12.42 3.36 -1.14
CA LEU A 53 -13.02 3.96 -2.31
C LEU A 53 -12.62 3.25 -3.61
N LEU A 54 -11.35 2.82 -3.70
CA LEU A 54 -10.87 2.00 -4.80
C LEU A 54 -11.65 0.69 -4.90
N ASP A 55 -11.78 -0.06 -3.81
CA ASP A 55 -12.46 -1.37 -3.81
C ASP A 55 -13.97 -1.27 -4.00
N THR A 56 -14.62 -0.23 -3.47
CA THR A 56 -16.10 -0.12 -3.50
C THR A 56 -16.66 0.51 -4.77
N ARG A 57 -15.92 1.42 -5.42
CA ARG A 57 -16.41 2.21 -6.56
C ARG A 57 -15.60 2.00 -7.82
N ILE A 58 -14.28 2.08 -7.73
CA ILE A 58 -13.40 2.16 -8.91
C ILE A 58 -13.13 0.77 -9.49
N ARG A 59 -12.71 -0.20 -8.66
CA ARG A 59 -12.38 -1.55 -9.11
C ARG A 59 -13.55 -2.28 -9.78
N PRO A 60 -14.81 -2.21 -9.29
CA PRO A 60 -15.93 -2.82 -9.98
C PRO A 60 -16.07 -2.31 -11.41
N THR A 61 -16.06 -0.99 -11.61
CA THR A 61 -16.19 -0.37 -12.94
C THR A 61 -15.00 -0.69 -13.85
N VAL A 62 -13.78 -0.73 -13.30
CA VAL A 62 -12.59 -1.07 -14.10
C VAL A 62 -12.55 -2.55 -14.49
N GLN A 63 -13.00 -3.44 -13.59
CA GLN A 63 -13.10 -4.87 -13.88
C GLN A 63 -14.19 -5.19 -14.90
N GLU A 64 -15.29 -4.44 -14.91
CA GLU A 64 -16.31 -4.51 -15.98
C GLU A 64 -15.72 -4.20 -17.37
N ASP A 65 -14.76 -3.27 -17.45
CA ASP A 65 -14.03 -2.93 -18.69
C ASP A 65 -12.88 -3.91 -19.02
N GLY A 66 -12.67 -4.93 -18.17
CA GLY A 66 -11.62 -5.94 -18.31
C GLY A 66 -10.23 -5.47 -17.85
N GLY A 67 -10.18 -4.51 -16.92
CA GLY A 67 -8.98 -4.03 -16.27
C GLY A 67 -8.88 -4.39 -14.78
N ASP A 68 -7.81 -3.96 -14.13
CA ASP A 68 -7.75 -3.86 -12.67
C ASP A 68 -6.88 -2.66 -12.26
N VAL A 69 -7.06 -2.19 -11.02
CA VAL A 69 -6.27 -1.11 -10.42
C VAL A 69 -5.69 -1.61 -9.10
N ILE A 70 -4.37 -1.49 -8.97
CA ILE A 70 -3.64 -1.89 -7.77
C ILE A 70 -3.08 -0.63 -7.11
N TYR A 71 -3.43 -0.41 -5.86
CA TYR A 71 -2.83 0.63 -5.04
C TYR A 71 -1.36 0.31 -4.73
N LYS A 72 -0.48 1.31 -4.83
CA LYS A 72 0.97 1.16 -4.64
C LYS A 72 1.51 1.96 -3.48
N GLY A 73 1.07 3.21 -3.35
CA GLY A 73 1.51 4.11 -2.30
C GLY A 73 0.75 5.42 -2.35
N PHE A 74 0.94 6.23 -1.33
CA PHE A 74 0.43 7.59 -1.24
C PHE A 74 1.48 8.43 -0.52
N GLU A 75 2.06 9.39 -1.22
CA GLU A 75 3.15 10.25 -0.75
C GLU A 75 2.92 11.66 -1.32
N ASP A 76 3.12 12.71 -0.51
CA ASP A 76 2.96 14.13 -0.91
C ASP A 76 1.64 14.44 -1.65
N GLY A 77 0.50 13.85 -1.21
CA GLY A 77 -0.79 14.07 -1.87
C GLY A 77 -0.94 13.35 -3.23
N ILE A 78 0.04 12.55 -3.64
CA ILE A 78 0.03 11.80 -4.89
C ILE A 78 -0.25 10.32 -4.63
N VAL A 79 -1.36 9.83 -5.17
CA VAL A 79 -1.72 8.40 -5.11
C VAL A 79 -1.02 7.66 -6.25
N GLN A 80 -0.16 6.72 -5.90
CA GLN A 80 0.51 5.85 -6.85
C GLN A 80 -0.35 4.62 -7.12
N LEU A 81 -0.71 4.42 -8.39
CA LEU A 81 -1.54 3.30 -8.83
C LEU A 81 -0.85 2.53 -9.96
N LYS A 82 -1.03 1.21 -9.96
CA LYS A 82 -0.69 0.36 -11.09
C LYS A 82 -1.95 -0.10 -11.79
N LEU A 83 -2.15 0.40 -13.01
CA LEU A 83 -3.24 -0.02 -13.89
C LEU A 83 -2.86 -1.32 -14.61
N GLN A 84 -3.81 -2.24 -14.76
CA GLN A 84 -3.66 -3.50 -15.49
C GLN A 84 -4.85 -3.76 -16.43
N GLY A 85 -4.63 -4.60 -17.45
CA GLY A 85 -5.67 -5.12 -18.35
C GLY A 85 -5.96 -4.25 -19.57
N SER A 86 -7.19 -4.31 -20.08
CA SER A 86 -7.57 -3.70 -21.37
C SER A 86 -7.28 -2.20 -21.45
N CYS A 87 -7.41 -1.49 -20.32
CA CYS A 87 -7.20 -0.05 -20.25
C CYS A 87 -5.73 0.37 -20.43
N THR A 88 -4.75 -0.55 -20.36
CA THR A 88 -3.32 -0.22 -20.55
C THR A 88 -2.84 -0.30 -22.01
N SER A 89 -3.68 -0.79 -22.93
CA SER A 89 -3.29 -0.98 -24.33
C SER A 89 -3.49 0.25 -25.22
N CYS A 90 -4.28 1.22 -24.77
CA CYS A 90 -4.62 2.41 -25.55
C CYS A 90 -4.31 3.68 -24.75
N PRO A 91 -3.41 4.57 -25.22
CA PRO A 91 -2.99 5.73 -24.45
C PRO A 91 -4.15 6.70 -24.16
N SER A 92 -5.14 6.80 -25.04
CA SER A 92 -6.33 7.65 -24.79
C SER A 92 -7.21 7.10 -23.67
N SER A 93 -7.36 5.78 -23.58
CA SER A 93 -8.12 5.13 -22.51
C SER A 93 -7.41 5.26 -21.16
N ILE A 94 -6.08 5.14 -21.13
CA ILE A 94 -5.27 5.35 -19.92
C ILE A 94 -5.50 6.76 -19.36
N ILE A 95 -5.36 7.78 -20.21
CA ILE A 95 -5.50 9.18 -19.78
C ILE A 95 -6.92 9.43 -19.28
N THR A 96 -7.94 8.93 -19.97
CA THR A 96 -9.35 9.13 -19.56
C THR A 96 -9.63 8.45 -18.22
N LEU A 97 -9.18 7.21 -18.05
CA LEU A 97 -9.37 6.46 -16.81
C LEU A 97 -8.63 7.11 -15.64
N LYS A 98 -7.36 7.50 -15.85
CA LYS A 98 -6.55 8.21 -14.86
C LYS A 98 -7.27 9.47 -14.37
N ASN A 99 -7.75 10.31 -15.29
CA ASN A 99 -8.48 11.53 -14.94
C ASN A 99 -9.79 11.22 -14.20
N GLY A 100 -10.52 10.17 -14.58
CA GLY A 100 -11.73 9.76 -13.88
C GLY A 100 -11.47 9.35 -12.43
N ILE A 101 -10.46 8.52 -12.21
CA ILE A 101 -10.02 8.07 -10.88
C ILE A 101 -9.55 9.25 -10.04
N GLN A 102 -8.72 10.13 -10.61
CA GLN A 102 -8.21 11.31 -9.92
C GLN A 102 -9.35 12.23 -9.47
N ASN A 103 -10.28 12.58 -10.37
CA ASN A 103 -11.42 13.44 -10.01
C ASN A 103 -12.30 12.83 -8.91
N MET A 104 -12.49 11.51 -8.93
CA MET A 104 -13.21 10.84 -7.85
C MET A 104 -12.47 10.93 -6.52
N LEU A 105 -11.18 10.60 -6.50
CA LEU A 105 -10.39 10.63 -5.26
C LEU A 105 -10.33 12.05 -4.67
N GLN A 106 -10.04 13.06 -5.49
CA GLN A 106 -10.02 14.47 -5.06
C GLN A 106 -11.36 14.97 -4.50
N PHE A 107 -12.49 14.44 -4.99
CA PHE A 107 -13.81 14.83 -4.50
C PHE A 107 -14.11 14.30 -3.10
N TYR A 108 -13.65 13.08 -2.79
CA TYR A 108 -13.93 12.42 -1.52
C TYR A 108 -12.83 12.65 -0.48
N ILE A 109 -11.59 12.89 -0.93
CA ILE A 109 -10.39 12.99 -0.09
C ILE A 109 -9.63 14.25 -0.54
N PRO A 110 -9.85 15.41 0.10
CA PRO A 110 -9.22 16.68 -0.30
C PRO A 110 -7.69 16.69 -0.14
N GLU A 111 -7.13 15.75 0.61
CA GLU A 111 -5.69 15.54 0.78
C GLU A 111 -5.02 14.98 -0.48
N VAL A 112 -5.79 14.40 -1.40
CA VAL A 112 -5.28 13.91 -2.68
C VAL A 112 -5.15 15.10 -3.65
N GLU A 113 -3.93 15.43 -4.06
CA GLU A 113 -3.65 16.41 -5.10
C GLU A 113 -3.61 15.78 -6.49
N GLY A 114 -3.20 14.52 -6.59
CA GLY A 114 -2.99 13.87 -7.88
C GLY A 114 -2.92 12.35 -7.84
N VAL A 115 -2.92 11.75 -9.03
CA VAL A 115 -2.71 10.32 -9.23
C VAL A 115 -1.57 10.13 -10.20
N GLU A 116 -0.67 9.19 -9.93
CA GLU A 116 0.38 8.77 -10.86
C GLU A 116 0.30 7.28 -11.17
N GLN A 117 0.68 6.94 -12.40
CA GLN A 117 0.72 5.55 -12.85
C GLN A 117 2.15 5.04 -12.69
N GLU A 118 2.32 3.99 -11.90
CA GLU A 118 3.56 3.24 -11.90
C GLU A 118 3.68 2.40 -13.19
N TYR A 119 4.64 2.77 -14.04
CA TYR A 119 5.03 1.95 -15.19
C TYR A 119 6.11 0.97 -14.77
N ASN A 120 5.77 -0.31 -14.65
CA ASN A 120 6.78 -1.36 -14.64
C ASN A 120 7.22 -1.59 -16.09
N THR A 121 8.12 -0.74 -16.59
CA THR A 121 8.61 -0.80 -17.96
C THR A 121 9.51 -2.03 -18.12
N ALA A 122 8.93 -3.22 -18.28
CA ALA A 122 9.63 -4.27 -19.00
C ALA A 122 9.64 -3.83 -20.47
N PRO A 123 10.82 -3.62 -21.09
CA PRO A 123 10.88 -3.26 -22.50
C PRO A 123 10.20 -4.38 -23.29
N CYS A 124 9.13 -4.03 -24.01
CA CYS A 124 8.53 -4.89 -25.00
C CYS A 124 9.64 -5.26 -26.00
N HIS A 125 10.12 -6.51 -25.96
CA HIS A 125 10.96 -7.03 -27.01
C HIS A 125 10.10 -7.12 -28.27
N GLN A 126 10.51 -6.33 -29.26
CA GLN A 126 9.98 -6.27 -30.60
C GLN A 126 10.15 -7.61 -31.34
#